data_AF-A0A847FXL1-F1
#
_entry.id   AF-A0A847FXL1-F1
#
_cell.length_a   1.000
_cell.length_b   1.000
_cell.length_c   1.000
_cell.angle_alpha   90.00
_cell.angle_beta   90.00
_cell.angle_gamma   90.00
#
_symmetry.space_group_name_H-M   'P 1'
#
loop_
_entity.id
_entity.type
_entity.pdbx_description
1 polymer ?
#
loop_
_entity_poly.entity_id
_entity_poly.type
_entity_poly.pdbx_seq_one_letter_code
_entity_poly.pdbx_strand_id
1 'polypeptide(L)'
;MTEGRRCLACGVNLVGPFLPQIDLVQPPAGEPAGSEVQVAAHSWICPECGLVHWYAVEREPEPEEQADAPDEVVGRPGPSYERRSEIVRMLRRVRRM
;
A
#
# COMPACT_ATOMS: atom_id res chain seq x y z
N MET A 1 -8.71 28.59 12.64
CA MET A 1 -7.37 28.36 13.20
C MET A 1 -7.14 26.86 13.11
N THR A 2 -6.38 26.39 12.13
CA THR A 2 -6.05 24.96 12.00
C THR A 2 -5.14 24.58 13.15
N GLU A 3 -5.60 23.74 14.08
CA GLU A 3 -4.74 23.18 15.10
C GLU A 3 -3.59 22.43 14.42
N GLY A 4 -2.38 22.95 14.58
CA GLY A 4 -1.18 22.35 13.99
C GLY A 4 -0.91 20.98 14.61
N ARG A 5 -0.46 20.02 13.79
CA ARG A 5 -0.01 18.71 14.28
C ARG A 5 1.23 18.89 15.16
N ARG A 6 1.31 18.15 16.26
CA ARG A 6 2.42 18.23 17.24
C ARG A 6 3.26 16.96 17.23
N CYS A 7 4.56 17.11 17.46
CA CYS A 7 5.48 15.99 17.63
C CYS A 7 5.14 15.21 18.90
N LEU A 8 5.01 13.89 18.78
CA LEU A 8 4.72 13.01 19.92
C LEU A 8 5.88 12.93 20.94
N ALA A 9 7.12 13.22 20.50
CA ALA A 9 8.29 13.14 21.38
C ALA A 9 8.57 14.46 22.13
N CYS A 10 8.58 15.60 21.43
CA CYS A 10 8.97 16.89 22.01
C CYS A 10 7.81 17.90 22.11
N GLY A 11 6.62 17.59 21.59
CA GLY A 11 5.45 18.45 21.68
C GLY A 11 5.46 19.68 20.77
N VAL A 12 6.48 19.85 19.91
CA VAL A 12 6.63 21.00 19.00
C VAL A 12 5.75 20.84 17.77
N ASN A 13 5.33 21.95 17.17
CA ASN A 13 4.55 21.93 15.93
C ASN A 13 5.36 21.32 14.77
N LEU A 14 4.72 20.44 14.03
CA LEU A 14 5.30 19.78 12.88
C LEU A 14 5.22 20.67 11.63
N VAL A 15 6.21 20.53 10.75
CA VAL A 15 6.24 21.19 9.43
C VAL A 15 5.79 20.20 8.37
N GLY A 16 4.91 20.62 7.46
CA GLY A 16 4.34 19.78 6.39
C GLY A 16 2.88 20.16 6.06
N PRO A 17 2.16 19.36 5.26
CA PRO A 17 2.59 18.09 4.67
C PRO A 17 3.68 18.26 3.62
N PHE A 18 4.59 17.30 3.54
CA PHE A 18 5.58 17.20 2.46
C PHE A 18 5.09 16.24 1.35
N LEU A 19 5.57 16.52 0.13
CA LEU A 19 5.39 15.65 -1.03
C LEU A 19 6.62 14.75 -1.20
N PRO A 20 6.46 13.51 -1.72
CA PRO A 20 5.24 12.94 -2.27
C PRO A 20 4.28 12.38 -1.20
N GLN A 21 3.01 12.24 -1.56
CA GLN A 21 2.08 11.34 -0.87
C GLN A 21 2.50 9.89 -1.16
N ILE A 22 2.39 9.02 -0.17
CA ILE A 22 2.62 7.57 -0.35
C ILE A 22 1.33 6.80 -0.11
N ASP A 23 1.18 5.64 -0.75
CA ASP A 23 0.10 4.72 -0.46
C ASP A 23 0.64 3.57 0.40
N LEU A 24 0.01 3.37 1.55
CA LEU A 24 0.30 2.28 2.48
C LEU A 24 -0.70 1.16 2.25
N VAL A 25 -0.21 -0.05 2.00
CA VAL A 25 -1.07 -1.24 1.87
C VAL A 25 -1.08 -1.97 3.20
N GLN A 26 -2.25 -2.05 3.84
CA GLN A 26 -2.41 -2.87 5.03
C GLN A 26 -2.85 -4.28 4.61
N PRO A 27 -2.04 -5.33 4.88
CA PRO A 27 -2.47 -6.70 4.63
C PRO A 27 -3.65 -7.03 5.56
N PRO A 28 -4.65 -7.79 5.09
CA PRO A 28 -5.83 -8.12 5.88
C PRO A 28 -5.42 -8.86 7.15
N ALA A 29 -5.76 -8.29 8.29
CA ALA A 29 -5.52 -8.91 9.60
C ALA A 29 -6.59 -9.99 9.84
N GLY A 30 -6.39 -11.17 9.25
CA GLY A 30 -7.18 -12.36 9.56
C GLY A 30 -8.56 -12.46 8.90
N GLU A 31 -8.88 -11.61 7.93
CA GLU A 31 -10.10 -11.70 7.11
C GLU A 31 -9.86 -12.53 5.82
N PRO A 32 -10.91 -13.19 5.27
CA PRO A 32 -10.78 -13.97 4.05
C PRO A 32 -10.30 -13.05 2.91
N ALA A 33 -9.35 -13.55 2.11
CA ALA A 33 -8.67 -12.84 1.05
C ALA A 33 -9.61 -11.95 0.21
N GLY A 34 -9.42 -10.63 0.28
CA GLY A 34 -10.18 -9.70 -0.59
C GLY A 34 -10.01 -8.20 -0.29
N SER A 35 -9.71 -7.80 0.94
CA SER A 35 -9.68 -6.38 1.33
C SER A 35 -8.26 -5.88 1.60
N GLU A 36 -7.46 -5.68 0.55
CA GLU A 36 -6.25 -4.85 0.68
C GLU A 36 -6.68 -3.39 0.89
N VAL A 37 -6.54 -2.89 2.12
CA VAL A 37 -6.86 -1.49 2.42
C VAL A 37 -5.67 -0.64 2.00
N GLN A 38 -5.85 0.16 0.95
CA GLN A 38 -4.87 1.16 0.51
C GLN A 38 -5.17 2.50 1.18
N VAL A 39 -4.21 2.99 1.96
CA VAL A 39 -4.33 4.26 2.69
C VAL A 39 -3.28 5.24 2.18
N ALA A 40 -3.75 6.34 1.59
CA ALA A 40 -2.91 7.48 1.26
C ALA A 40 -2.35 8.12 2.54
N ALA A 41 -1.07 8.49 2.57
CA ALA A 41 -0.44 9.14 3.70
C ALA A 41 0.52 10.27 3.28
N HIS A 42 0.54 11.35 4.06
CA HIS A 42 1.51 12.44 3.96
C HIS A 42 2.49 12.40 5.13
N SER A 43 3.69 12.95 4.90
CA SER A 43 4.71 13.12 5.94
C SER A 43 4.76 14.55 6.48
N TRP A 44 5.11 14.63 7.76
CA TRP A 44 5.44 15.86 8.47
C TRP A 44 6.75 15.65 9.23
N ILE A 45 7.55 16.70 9.39
CA ILE A 45 8.85 16.63 10.06
C ILE A 45 8.85 17.56 11.27
N CYS A 46 9.35 17.06 12.40
CA CYS A 46 9.62 17.90 13.55
C CYS A 46 10.94 18.66 13.34
N PRO A 47 10.95 20.01 13.37
CA PRO A 47 12.17 20.78 13.14
C PRO A 47 13.18 20.68 14.29
N GLU A 48 12.73 20.33 15.50
CA GLU A 48 13.57 20.27 16.70
C GLU A 48 14.27 18.92 16.86
N CYS A 49 13.52 17.81 16.75
CA CYS A 49 14.08 16.47 16.97
C CYS A 49 14.24 15.65 15.69
N GLY A 50 13.86 16.17 14.53
CA GLY A 50 14.03 15.52 13.22
C GLY A 50 13.12 14.32 12.95
N LEU A 51 12.17 14.00 13.84
CA LEU A 51 11.27 12.88 13.67
C LEU A 51 10.30 13.11 12.50
N VAL A 52 10.10 12.06 11.70
CA VAL A 52 9.12 12.02 10.61
C VAL A 52 7.84 11.36 11.10
N HIS A 53 6.73 12.06 10.94
CA HIS A 53 5.39 11.61 11.28
C HIS A 53 4.58 11.38 10.00
N TRP A 54 3.94 10.22 9.89
CA TRP A 54 3.05 9.89 8.78
C TRP A 54 1.61 9.93 9.25
N TYR A 55 0.74 10.59 8.47
CA TYR A 55 -0.69 10.64 8.75
C TYR A 55 -1.47 10.24 7.50
N ALA A 56 -2.45 9.38 7.71
CA ALA A 56 -3.42 9.01 6.69
C ALA A 56 -4.17 10.26 6.20
N VAL A 57 -4.43 10.28 4.90
CA VAL A 57 -5.34 11.20 4.24
C VAL A 57 -6.65 10.44 4.09
N GLU A 58 -7.69 10.90 4.78
CA GLU A 58 -9.04 10.37 4.56
C GLU A 58 -9.41 10.65 3.10
N ARG A 59 -9.45 9.61 2.27
CA ARG A 59 -10.21 9.67 1.02
C ARG A 59 -11.67 9.63 1.42
N GLU A 60 -12.47 10.60 0.94
CA GLU A 60 -13.92 10.42 0.91
C GLU A 60 -14.18 9.05 0.25
N PRO A 61 -15.00 8.17 0.87
CA PRO A 61 -15.32 6.91 0.24
C PRO A 61 -15.94 7.22 -1.11
N GLU A 62 -15.31 6.79 -2.20
CA GLU A 62 -15.97 6.79 -3.50
C GLU A 62 -17.26 5.99 -3.32
N PRO A 63 -18.42 6.53 -3.72
CA PRO A 63 -19.67 5.80 -3.60
C PRO A 63 -19.49 4.47 -4.31
N GLU A 64 -19.69 3.39 -3.56
CA GLU A 64 -19.64 2.01 -4.05
C GLU A 64 -20.50 1.92 -5.32
N GLU A 65 -19.85 1.95 -6.49
CA GLU A 65 -20.47 1.43 -7.71
C GLU A 65 -20.68 -0.05 -7.41
N GLN A 66 -21.93 -0.40 -7.09
CA GLN A 66 -22.43 -1.77 -7.06
C GLN A 66 -22.12 -2.41 -8.40
N ALA A 67 -20.96 -3.03 -8.51
CA ALA A 67 -20.62 -3.90 -9.60
C ALA A 67 -21.15 -5.29 -9.22
N ASP A 68 -22.29 -5.64 -9.81
CA ASP A 68 -22.83 -6.99 -9.89
C ASP A 68 -21.70 -8.02 -10.07
N ALA A 69 -21.76 -9.08 -9.27
CA ALA A 69 -20.89 -10.24 -9.41
C ALA A 69 -20.96 -10.81 -10.84
N PRO A 70 -19.83 -11.26 -11.39
CA PRO A 70 -19.84 -12.40 -12.28
C PRO A 70 -18.96 -13.55 -11.76
N ASP A 71 -19.45 -14.75 -12.09
CA ASP A 71 -18.94 -16.07 -11.75
C ASP A 71 -17.41 -16.26 -11.90
N GLU A 72 -16.87 -17.03 -10.96
CA GLU A 72 -15.71 -17.93 -11.06
C GLU A 72 -14.61 -17.53 -12.07
N VAL A 73 -13.67 -16.68 -11.64
CA VAL A 73 -12.47 -16.37 -12.44
C VAL A 73 -11.45 -17.50 -12.35
N VAL A 74 -11.57 -18.50 -13.22
CA VAL A 74 -10.49 -19.45 -13.51
C VAL A 74 -9.45 -18.76 -14.40
N GLY A 75 -8.47 -18.10 -13.78
CA GLY A 75 -7.40 -17.41 -14.50
C GLY A 75 -6.53 -18.37 -15.32
N ARG A 76 -6.64 -18.33 -16.66
CA ARG A 76 -5.66 -18.96 -17.55
C ARG A 76 -4.40 -18.08 -17.63
N PRO A 77 -3.20 -18.60 -17.35
CA PRO A 77 -1.98 -17.81 -17.45
C PRO A 77 -1.72 -17.37 -18.89
N GLY A 78 -1.41 -16.09 -19.08
CA GLY A 78 -1.04 -15.55 -20.39
C GLY A 78 0.34 -16.01 -20.88
N PRO A 79 0.69 -15.72 -22.15
CA PRO A 79 1.93 -16.21 -22.80
C PRO A 79 3.22 -15.72 -22.12
N SER A 80 3.15 -14.61 -21.36
CA SER A 80 4.27 -14.12 -20.54
C SER A 80 4.53 -14.99 -19.31
N TYR A 81 3.49 -15.60 -18.74
CA TYR A 81 3.61 -16.52 -17.59
C TYR A 81 4.16 -17.87 -18.01
N GLU A 82 3.67 -18.44 -19.12
CA GLU A 82 4.16 -19.72 -19.65
C GLU A 82 5.67 -19.66 -19.93
N ARG A 83 6.12 -18.59 -20.60
CA ARG A 83 7.53 -18.37 -20.92
C ARG A 83 8.40 -18.21 -19.67
N ARG A 84 7.89 -17.53 -18.63
CA ARG A 84 8.58 -17.43 -17.32
C ARG A 84 8.64 -18.78 -16.61
N SER A 85 7.60 -19.59 -16.71
CA SER A 85 7.54 -20.92 -16.09
C SER A 85 8.51 -21.92 -16.73
N GLU A 86 8.70 -21.86 -18.05
CA GLU A 86 9.70 -22.66 -18.77
C GLU A 86 11.12 -22.30 -18.34
N ILE A 87 11.45 -21.00 -18.29
CA ILE A 87 12.77 -20.53 -17.86
C ILE A 87 13.08 -21.00 -16.43
N VAL A 88 12.12 -20.88 -15.52
CA VAL A 88 12.28 -21.34 -14.12
C VAL A 88 12.47 -22.86 -14.05
N ARG A 89 11.71 -23.65 -14.83
CA ARG A 89 11.88 -25.11 -14.90
C ARG A 89 13.25 -25.50 -15.44
N MET A 90 13.73 -24.80 -16.48
CA MET A 90 15.03 -25.05 -17.09
C MET A 90 16.17 -24.74 -16.09
N LEU A 91 16.11 -23.61 -15.40
CA LEU A 91 17.09 -23.23 -14.37
C LEU A 91 17.10 -24.20 -13.18
N ARG A 92 15.92 -24.71 -12.76
CA ARG A 92 15.83 -25.71 -11.69
C ARG A 92 16.41 -27.06 -12.10
N ARG A 93 16.33 -27.43 -13.38
CA ARG A 93 16.90 -28.69 -13.90
C ARG A 93 18.43 -28.63 -13.95
N VAL A 94 19.03 -27.48 -14.31
CA VAL A 94 20.49 -27.30 -14.34
C VAL A 94 21.11 -27.34 -12.94
N ARG A 95 20.40 -26.89 -11.90
CA ARG A 95 20.87 -26.93 -10.50
C ARG A 95 20.85 -28.32 -9.84
N ARG A 96 20.29 -29.33 -10.51
CA ARG A 96 20.20 -30.71 -9.99
C ARG A 96 21.15 -31.69 -10.68
N MET A 97 22.00 -31.20 -11.58
CA MET A 97 23.20 -31.90 -12.06
C MET A 97 24.42 -31.25 -11.42
#